data_AF-A0A0N0IUN6-F1
#
_entry.id   AF-A0A0N0IUN6-F1
#
_cell.length_a   1.000
_cell.length_b   1.000
_cell.length_c   1.000
_cell.angle_alpha   90.00
_cell.angle_beta   90.00
_cell.angle_gamma   90.00
#
_symmetry.space_group_name_H-M   'P 1'
#
loop_
_entity.id
_entity.type
_entity.pdbx_description
1 polymer ?
#
loop_
_entity_poly.entity_id
_entity_poly.type
_entity_poly.pdbx_seq_one_letter_code
_entity_poly.pdbx_strand_id
1 'polypeptide(L)'
;MFVFVDTNVKQLFYICNTFVKLFYYIFYYYICIMTVEEFLKTEKAVNLAPIAAKMYPNNKSANTYLVNKLNNNDNRKFTEKDAELALNALKELSIRIIELTIK
;
A
#
# COMPACT_ATOMS: atom_id res chain seq x y z
N MET A 1 -37.08 31.08 23.82
CA MET A 1 -35.66 31.23 23.41
C MET A 1 -34.96 29.87 23.58
N PHE A 2 -35.19 28.92 22.67
CA PHE A 2 -34.58 27.57 22.73
C PHE A 2 -34.24 26.99 21.33
N VAL A 3 -34.46 27.77 20.25
CA VAL A 3 -34.34 27.27 18.87
C VAL A 3 -32.91 27.38 18.32
N PHE A 4 -32.05 28.22 18.93
CA PHE A 4 -30.69 28.48 18.44
C PHE A 4 -29.65 27.40 18.80
N VAL A 5 -29.90 26.58 19.82
CA VAL A 5 -28.90 25.56 20.25
C VAL A 5 -28.96 24.33 19.35
N ASP A 6 -30.16 23.93 18.93
CA ASP A 6 -30.42 22.69 18.18
C ASP A 6 -29.89 22.74 16.73
N THR A 7 -29.98 23.90 16.09
CA THR A 7 -29.47 24.13 14.73
C THR A 7 -27.95 24.04 14.66
N ASN A 8 -27.24 24.56 15.66
CA ASN A 8 -25.77 24.53 15.72
C ASN A 8 -25.22 23.10 15.86
N VAL A 9 -25.88 22.24 16.64
CA VAL A 9 -25.46 20.83 16.81
C VAL A 9 -25.62 20.03 15.53
N LYS A 10 -26.74 20.23 14.80
CA LYS A 10 -26.97 19.56 13.50
C LYS A 10 -25.96 20.01 12.44
N GLN A 11 -25.60 21.29 12.45
CA GLN A 11 -24.60 21.84 11.54
C GLN A 11 -23.20 21.26 11.80
N LEU A 12 -22.82 21.15 13.07
CA LEU A 12 -21.58 20.49 13.50
C LEU A 12 -21.54 19.02 13.08
N PHE A 13 -22.64 18.28 13.26
CA PHE A 13 -22.71 16.88 12.85
C PHE A 13 -22.58 16.71 11.34
N TYR A 14 -23.19 17.60 10.56
CA TYR A 14 -23.08 17.60 9.10
C TYR A 14 -21.64 17.88 8.64
N ILE A 15 -21.00 18.93 9.17
CA ILE A 15 -19.61 19.30 8.85
C ILE A 15 -18.66 18.14 9.18
N CYS A 16 -18.84 17.51 10.34
CA CYS A 16 -17.99 16.39 10.76
C CYS A 16 -18.16 15.20 9.81
N ASN A 17 -19.38 14.88 9.39
CA ASN A 17 -19.63 13.79 8.44
C ASN A 17 -19.04 14.08 7.05
N THR A 18 -19.14 15.32 6.59
CA THR A 18 -18.52 15.78 5.34
C THR A 18 -17.00 15.70 5.41
N PHE A 19 -16.38 16.09 6.53
CA PHE A 19 -14.93 16.02 6.71
C PHE A 19 -14.42 14.58 6.73
N VAL A 20 -15.12 13.67 7.43
CA VAL A 20 -14.78 12.23 7.44
C VAL A 20 -14.92 11.63 6.04
N LYS A 21 -15.99 11.96 5.30
CA LYS A 21 -16.15 11.51 3.91
C LYS A 21 -15.05 12.05 3.00
N LEU A 22 -14.69 13.33 3.13
CA LEU A 22 -13.63 13.95 2.35
C LEU A 22 -12.27 13.30 2.66
N PHE A 23 -11.99 13.03 3.93
CA PHE A 23 -10.78 12.32 4.35
C PHE A 23 -10.72 10.91 3.78
N TYR A 24 -11.83 10.15 3.84
CA TYR A 24 -11.92 8.84 3.21
C TYR A 24 -11.77 8.89 1.69
N TYR A 25 -12.37 9.88 1.03
CA TYR A 25 -12.29 10.03 -0.42
C TYR A 25 -10.87 10.38 -0.86
N ILE A 26 -10.20 11.30 -0.15
CA ILE A 26 -8.80 11.66 -0.38
C ILE A 26 -7.89 10.47 -0.09
N PHE A 27 -8.09 9.77 1.03
CA PHE A 27 -7.33 8.58 1.39
C PHE A 27 -7.50 7.45 0.37
N TYR A 28 -8.74 7.22 -0.09
CA TYR A 28 -9.06 6.24 -1.13
C TYR A 28 -8.46 6.63 -2.49
N TYR A 29 -8.50 7.91 -2.87
CA TYR A 29 -7.85 8.41 -4.09
C TYR A 29 -6.33 8.27 -4.04
N TYR A 30 -5.74 8.48 -2.86
CA TYR A 30 -4.32 8.25 -2.61
C TYR A 30 -3.96 6.76 -2.75
N ILE A 31 -4.85 5.86 -2.32
CA ILE A 31 -4.70 4.41 -2.48
C ILE A 31 -4.89 3.98 -3.96
N CYS A 32 -5.75 4.66 -4.72
CA CYS A 32 -6.07 4.30 -6.12
C CYS A 32 -5.01 4.69 -7.16
N ILE A 33 -3.94 5.42 -6.80
CA ILE A 33 -2.91 5.85 -7.77
C ILE A 33 -1.53 5.22 -7.48
N MET A 34 -1.35 4.55 -6.34
CA MET A 34 -0.05 3.98 -5.99
C MET A 34 0.27 2.75 -6.86
N THR A 35 1.38 2.83 -7.60
CA THR A 35 1.91 1.71 -8.36
C THR A 35 2.61 0.71 -7.44
N VAL A 36 2.79 -0.53 -7.92
CA VAL A 36 3.52 -1.56 -7.17
C VAL A 36 4.96 -1.12 -6.89
N GLU A 37 5.60 -0.46 -7.85
CA GLU A 37 6.96 0.05 -7.68
C GLU A 37 7.04 1.10 -6.56
N GLU A 38 6.13 2.06 -6.55
CA GLU A 38 6.05 3.09 -5.51
C GLU A 38 5.75 2.48 -4.14
N PHE A 39 4.84 1.50 -4.07
CA PHE A 39 4.54 0.80 -2.83
C PHE A 39 5.80 0.14 -2.24
N LEU A 40 6.55 -0.60 -3.07
CA LEU A 40 7.79 -1.25 -2.64
C LEU A 40 8.91 -0.27 -2.23
N LYS A 41 8.88 0.96 -2.74
CA LYS A 41 9.84 2.02 -2.39
C LYS A 41 9.45 2.76 -1.11
N THR A 42 8.16 2.93 -0.86
CA THR A 42 7.65 3.81 0.19
C THR A 42 7.31 3.06 1.48
N GLU A 43 6.79 1.84 1.38
CA GLU A 43 6.32 1.08 2.53
C GLU A 43 7.46 0.35 3.23
N LYS A 44 8.03 0.98 4.25
CA LYS A 44 9.16 0.43 5.02
C LYS A 44 8.79 -0.78 5.87
N ALA A 45 7.51 -0.98 6.19
CA ALA A 45 7.08 -2.15 6.95
C ALA A 45 7.16 -3.44 6.12
N VAL A 46 7.19 -3.32 4.79
CA VAL A 46 7.26 -4.47 3.89
C VAL A 46 8.71 -4.89 3.69
N ASN A 47 9.02 -6.12 4.09
CA ASN A 47 10.34 -6.70 3.85
C ASN A 47 10.48 -7.15 2.38
N LEU A 48 11.44 -6.57 1.66
CA LEU A 48 11.69 -6.88 0.24
C LEU A 48 12.32 -8.26 0.02
N ALA A 49 13.04 -8.81 1.00
CA ALA A 49 13.72 -10.10 0.86
C ALA A 49 12.78 -11.27 0.52
N PRO A 50 11.67 -11.51 1.26
CA PRO A 50 10.72 -12.58 0.94
C PRO A 50 9.99 -12.34 -0.39
N ILE A 51 9.71 -11.09 -0.76
CA ILE A 51 9.10 -10.73 -2.04
C ILE A 51 10.06 -11.08 -3.19
N ALA A 52 11.31 -10.63 -3.08
CA ALA A 52 12.34 -10.90 -4.08
C ALA A 52 12.60 -12.39 -4.26
N ALA A 53 12.63 -13.16 -3.17
CA ALA A 53 12.79 -14.62 -3.20
C ALA A 53 11.65 -15.31 -3.97
N LYS A 54 10.42 -14.79 -3.88
CA LYS A 54 9.28 -15.28 -4.67
C LYS A 54 9.35 -14.87 -6.13
N MET A 55 9.75 -13.63 -6.41
CA MET A 55 9.89 -13.13 -7.78
C MET A 55 11.01 -13.85 -8.56
N TYR A 56 12.13 -14.12 -7.90
CA TYR A 56 13.36 -14.64 -8.51
C TYR A 56 13.88 -15.87 -7.76
N PRO A 57 13.15 -17.01 -7.79
CA PRO A 57 13.43 -18.17 -6.92
C PRO A 57 14.81 -18.79 -7.13
N ASN A 58 15.37 -18.67 -8.33
CA ASN A 58 16.68 -19.23 -8.67
C ASN A 58 17.85 -18.24 -8.46
N ASN A 59 17.56 -17.03 -7.96
CA ASN A 59 18.58 -15.99 -7.77
C ASN A 59 18.97 -15.87 -6.29
N LYS A 60 20.19 -16.32 -5.95
CA LYS A 60 20.74 -16.20 -4.59
C LYS A 60 20.85 -14.76 -4.10
N SER A 61 20.97 -13.81 -5.02
CA SER A 61 21.06 -12.36 -4.73
C SER A 61 19.76 -11.64 -5.08
N ALA A 62 18.61 -12.32 -5.02
CA ALA A 62 17.30 -11.79 -5.41
C ALA A 62 16.98 -10.45 -4.74
N ASN A 63 17.23 -10.33 -3.43
CA ASN A 63 16.96 -9.10 -2.70
C ASN A 63 17.75 -7.90 -3.26
N THR A 64 19.06 -8.04 -3.40
CA THR A 64 19.93 -7.02 -3.99
C THR A 64 19.52 -6.71 -5.43
N TYR A 65 19.12 -7.72 -6.19
CA TYR A 65 18.66 -7.56 -7.57
C TYR A 65 17.37 -6.72 -7.66
N LEU A 66 16.39 -6.99 -6.80
CA LEU A 66 15.15 -6.22 -6.70
C LEU A 66 15.44 -4.77 -6.28
N VAL A 67 16.24 -4.58 -5.22
CA VAL A 67 16.63 -3.24 -4.73
C VAL A 67 17.32 -2.44 -5.83
N ASN A 68 18.24 -3.06 -6.59
CA ASN A 68 18.91 -2.40 -7.70
C ASN A 68 17.93 -2.02 -8.81
N LYS A 69 16.93 -2.86 -9.13
CA LYS A 69 15.88 -2.51 -10.09
C LYS A 69 15.02 -1.33 -9.63
N LEU A 70 14.60 -1.33 -8.36
CA LEU A 70 13.82 -0.23 -7.79
C LEU A 70 14.61 1.09 -7.82
N ASN A 71 15.91 1.05 -7.52
CA ASN A 71 16.75 2.24 -7.52
C ASN A 71 17.30 2.63 -8.90
N ASN A 72 16.96 1.89 -9.96
CA ASN A 72 17.52 2.07 -11.30
C ASN A 72 19.06 2.02 -11.33
N ASN A 73 19.66 1.20 -10.45
CA ASN A 73 21.10 0.98 -10.40
C ASN A 73 21.55 0.11 -11.58
N ASP A 74 22.77 0.31 -12.07
CA ASP A 74 23.35 -0.43 -13.21
C ASP A 74 22.48 -0.42 -14.47
N ASN A 75 21.67 0.65 -14.69
CA ASN A 75 20.67 0.75 -15.76
C ASN A 75 19.59 -0.35 -15.74
N ARG A 76 19.39 -1.02 -14.60
CA ARG A 76 18.35 -2.04 -14.44
C ARG A 76 17.04 -1.35 -14.08
N LYS A 77 16.13 -1.25 -15.04
CA LYS A 77 14.80 -0.68 -14.81
C LYS A 77 13.85 -1.71 -14.18
N PHE A 78 13.00 -1.24 -13.28
CA PHE A 78 11.82 -1.98 -12.84
C PHE A 78 10.80 -1.98 -13.99
N THR A 79 10.40 -3.16 -14.44
CA THR A 79 9.51 -3.31 -15.61
C THR A 79 8.10 -3.67 -15.19
N GLU A 80 7.15 -3.56 -16.11
CA GLU A 80 5.77 -4.00 -15.88
C GLU A 80 5.68 -5.47 -15.47
N LYS A 81 6.50 -6.35 -16.07
CA LYS A 81 6.60 -7.76 -15.66
C LYS A 81 7.10 -7.91 -14.22
N ASP A 82 8.03 -7.06 -13.78
CA ASP A 82 8.48 -7.06 -12.40
C ASP A 82 7.34 -6.60 -11.46
N ALA A 83 6.53 -5.62 -11.88
CA ALA A 83 5.36 -5.17 -11.13
C ALA A 83 4.32 -6.29 -10.96
N GLU A 84 4.02 -7.04 -12.02
CA GLU A 84 3.10 -8.19 -11.96
C GLU A 84 3.61 -9.28 -11.01
N LEU A 85 4.89 -9.66 -11.14
CA LEU A 85 5.51 -10.68 -10.27
C LEU A 85 5.52 -10.23 -8.81
N ALA A 86 5.85 -8.97 -8.54
CA ALA A 86 5.85 -8.44 -7.20
C ALA A 86 4.44 -8.38 -6.60
N LEU A 87 3.43 -7.98 -7.39
CA LEU A 87 2.04 -7.96 -6.95
C LEU A 87 1.54 -9.36 -6.59
N ASN A 88 1.89 -10.36 -7.39
CA ASN A 88 1.54 -11.75 -7.10
C ASN A 88 2.22 -12.26 -5.83
N ALA A 89 3.51 -11.96 -5.64
CA ALA A 89 4.24 -12.31 -4.43
C ALA A 89 3.63 -11.64 -3.18
N LEU A 90 3.24 -10.36 -3.27
CA LEU A 90 2.58 -9.63 -2.20
C LEU A 90 1.24 -10.25 -1.81
N LYS A 91 0.40 -10.59 -2.81
CA LYS A 91 -0.89 -11.26 -2.58
C LYS A 91 -0.72 -12.63 -1.92
N GLU A 92 0.26 -13.40 -2.35
CA GLU A 92 0.50 -14.71 -1.74
C GLU A 92 0.97 -14.60 -0.29
N LEU A 93 1.85 -13.64 0.00
CA LEU A 93 2.30 -13.37 1.36
C LEU A 93 1.16 -12.86 2.24
N SER A 94 0.26 -12.02 1.72
CA SER A 94 -0.89 -11.54 2.49
C SER A 94 -1.88 -12.66 2.84
N ILE A 95 -2.18 -13.56 1.90
CA ILE A 95 -3.03 -14.74 2.15
C ILE A 95 -2.47 -15.57 3.30
N ARG A 96 -1.16 -15.88 3.28
CA ARG A 96 -0.50 -16.65 4.34
C ARG A 96 -0.58 -15.97 5.72
N ILE A 97 -0.55 -14.64 5.76
CA ILE A 97 -0.69 -13.88 7.01
C ILE A 97 -2.12 -13.97 7.54
N ILE A 98 -3.12 -13.92 6.67
CA ILE A 98 -4.55 -14.01 7.04
C ILE A 98 -4.89 -15.38 7.67
N GLU A 99 -4.19 -16.44 7.29
CA GLU A 99 -4.40 -17.80 7.80
C GLU A 99 -3.81 -18.05 9.19
N LEU A 100 -3.11 -17.08 9.78
CA LEU A 100 -2.48 -17.24 11.09
C LEU A 100 -3.53 -17.24 12.21
N THR A 101 -3.36 -18.15 13.16
CA THR A 101 -4.16 -18.22 14.39
C THR A 101 -3.26 -18.07 15.61
N ILE A 102 -3.78 -17.43 16.66
CA ILE A 102 -3.09 -17.32 17.95
C ILE A 102 -3.40 -18.60 18.73
N LYS A 103 -2.36 -19.23 19.29
CA LYS A 103 -2.50 -20.38 20.19
C LYS A 103 -2.80 -19.94 21.62
#